data_AF-A0A367EWY7-F1
#
_entry.id   AF-A0A367EWY7-F1
#
_cell.length_a   1.000
_cell.length_b   1.000
_cell.length_c   1.000
_cell.angle_alpha   90.00
_cell.angle_beta   90.00
_cell.angle_gamma   90.00
#
_symmetry.space_group_name_H-M   'P 1'
#
loop_
_entity.id
_entity.type
_entity.pdbx_description
1 polymer ?
#
loop_
_entity_poly.entity_id
_entity_poly.type
_entity_poly.pdbx_seq_one_letter_code
_entity_poly.pdbx_strand_id
1 'polypeptide(L)'
;MTITRTLTGLAIAAAIVAIAPAAAQAATGASDAVTAGTATQSTTAQNSPAQSAAAKNWGAYYAPGKRAKALGVLAFTGEDHEVIPTADTVRISGKVYDLSRSSSCGWAVFRITYRDDTGNLPFKHRSILDCSYGSPKSFSFTSHDVYQVELKVCSERKASKPSLNCLYAGSWKTLYLSK
;
A
#
# COMPACT_ATOMS: atom_id res chain seq x y z
N MET A 1 21.41 44.74 -1.96
CA MET A 1 21.78 44.29 -0.59
C MET A 1 21.93 42.79 -0.63
N THR A 2 23.17 42.32 -0.48
CA THR A 2 23.57 40.92 -0.58
C THR A 2 23.56 40.35 0.84
N ILE A 3 22.72 39.34 1.11
CA ILE A 3 22.67 38.68 2.43
C ILE A 3 23.29 37.29 2.30
N THR A 4 24.37 37.13 3.04
CA THR A 4 25.29 36.01 3.08
C THR A 4 24.85 34.98 4.12
N ARG A 5 24.82 33.70 3.69
CA ARG A 5 25.01 32.41 4.38
C ARG A 5 25.01 32.34 5.92
N THR A 6 24.42 31.24 6.44
CA THR A 6 25.15 30.20 7.20
C THR A 6 24.41 28.85 7.14
N LEU A 7 25.11 27.80 6.70
CA LEU A 7 24.76 26.39 6.90
C LEU A 7 25.27 25.96 8.28
N THR A 8 24.42 25.29 9.07
CA THR A 8 24.83 24.52 10.25
C THR A 8 24.49 23.06 10.02
N GLY A 9 25.52 22.27 9.73
CA GLY A 9 25.46 20.81 9.71
C GLY A 9 25.41 20.27 11.14
N LEU A 10 24.56 19.27 11.35
CA LEU A 10 24.55 18.47 12.57
C LEU A 10 24.96 17.05 12.19
N ALA A 11 26.00 16.55 12.86
CA ALA A 11 26.56 15.22 12.68
C ALA A 11 26.37 14.39 13.96
N ILE A 12 26.66 13.08 13.84
CA ILE A 12 26.92 12.08 14.90
C ILE A 12 25.63 11.43 15.44
N ALA A 13 25.48 10.11 15.65
CA ALA A 13 26.44 9.01 15.82
C ALA A 13 25.88 7.68 15.29
N ALA A 14 26.77 6.79 14.87
CA ALA A 14 26.50 5.37 14.67
C ALA A 14 26.50 4.63 16.02
N ALA A 15 25.58 3.68 16.19
CA ALA A 15 25.69 2.62 17.19
C ALA A 15 25.33 1.28 16.53
N ILE A 16 26.38 0.47 16.31
CA ILE A 16 26.30 -0.91 15.86
C ILE A 16 26.18 -1.76 17.12
N VAL A 17 25.11 -2.56 17.23
CA VAL A 17 25.01 -3.65 18.22
C VAL A 17 24.99 -4.96 17.45
N ALA A 18 26.09 -5.70 17.58
CA ALA A 18 26.21 -7.09 17.17
C ALA A 18 25.82 -7.99 18.35
N ILE A 19 25.00 -9.02 18.12
CA ILE A 19 24.85 -10.16 19.02
C ILE A 19 24.69 -11.45 18.19
N ALA A 20 25.36 -12.50 18.66
CA ALA A 20 25.85 -13.70 17.98
C ALA A 20 24.79 -14.76 17.57
N PRO A 21 25.17 -15.73 16.71
CA PRO A 21 24.40 -16.93 16.41
C PRO A 21 24.80 -18.11 17.33
N ALA A 22 23.84 -18.90 17.81
CA ALA A 22 24.10 -20.24 18.34
C ALA A 22 22.80 -21.05 18.47
N ALA A 23 22.67 -22.13 17.70
CA ALA A 23 22.49 -23.50 18.20
C ALA A 23 21.96 -24.40 17.08
N ALA A 24 22.80 -25.38 16.73
CA ALA A 24 22.45 -26.53 15.94
C ALA A 24 21.43 -27.42 16.67
N GLN A 25 20.63 -28.18 15.91
CA GLN A 25 20.21 -29.52 16.29
C GLN A 25 19.90 -30.32 15.02
N ALA A 26 20.67 -31.38 14.84
CA ALA A 26 20.51 -32.40 13.84
C ALA A 26 19.34 -33.33 14.20
N ALA A 27 18.63 -33.83 13.19
CA ALA A 27 17.88 -35.07 13.28
C ALA A 27 18.08 -35.85 11.98
N THR A 28 19.09 -36.73 11.99
CA THR A 28 19.17 -37.90 11.12
C THR A 28 18.12 -38.92 11.55
N GLY A 29 17.32 -39.42 10.60
CA GLY A 29 16.34 -40.47 10.86
C GLY A 29 15.93 -41.19 9.58
N ALA A 30 16.67 -42.25 9.27
CA ALA A 30 16.28 -43.50 8.59
C ALA A 30 15.48 -43.45 7.27
N SER A 31 16.20 -43.84 6.22
CA SER A 31 15.67 -44.54 5.04
C SER A 31 15.17 -45.92 5.44
N ASP A 32 13.96 -46.31 5.04
CA ASP A 32 13.65 -47.72 4.81
C ASP A 32 12.44 -47.94 3.88
N ALA A 33 12.58 -49.00 3.11
CA ALA A 33 11.57 -49.78 2.40
C ALA A 33 10.87 -49.19 1.15
N VAL A 34 11.44 -49.59 0.01
CA VAL A 34 10.75 -49.84 -1.26
C VAL A 34 9.52 -50.72 -1.03
N THR A 35 8.35 -50.27 -1.50
CA THR A 35 7.23 -51.15 -1.85
C THR A 35 6.63 -50.64 -3.14
N ALA A 36 6.76 -51.45 -4.19
CA ALA A 36 6.13 -51.22 -5.48
C ALA A 36 4.60 -51.38 -5.33
N GLY A 37 3.90 -50.26 -5.42
CA GLY A 37 2.45 -50.20 -5.55
C GLY A 37 2.11 -49.33 -6.75
N THR A 38 1.55 -49.94 -7.79
CA THR A 38 1.07 -49.28 -9.00
C THR A 38 -0.09 -48.35 -8.64
N ALA A 39 0.22 -47.08 -8.35
CA ALA A 39 -0.78 -46.04 -8.14
C ALA A 39 -0.86 -45.16 -9.39
N THR A 40 -1.99 -45.29 -10.10
CA THR A 40 -2.45 -44.36 -11.13
C THR A 40 -2.34 -42.93 -10.62
N GLN A 41 -1.37 -42.16 -11.14
CA GLN A 41 -1.28 -40.73 -10.89
C GLN A 41 -2.40 -40.04 -11.67
N SER A 42 -3.53 -39.86 -11.01
CA SER A 42 -4.45 -38.79 -11.35
C SER A 42 -3.75 -37.48 -11.02
N THR A 43 -3.33 -36.74 -12.05
CA THR A 43 -2.90 -35.35 -11.96
C THR A 43 -4.10 -34.49 -11.56
N THR A 44 -4.44 -34.49 -10.26
CA THR A 44 -5.19 -33.38 -9.69
C THR A 44 -4.30 -32.17 -9.76
N ALA A 45 -4.67 -31.23 -10.65
CA ALA A 45 -4.09 -29.91 -10.70
C ALA A 45 -4.00 -29.35 -9.26
N GLN A 46 -2.79 -29.19 -8.76
CA GLN A 46 -2.53 -28.38 -7.58
C GLN A 46 -2.89 -26.94 -7.94
N ASN A 47 -4.16 -26.58 -7.70
CA ASN A 47 -4.51 -25.20 -7.45
C ASN A 47 -3.80 -24.84 -6.15
N SER A 48 -2.57 -24.31 -6.25
CA SER A 48 -1.94 -23.60 -5.15
C SER A 48 -2.95 -22.55 -4.66
N PRO A 49 -3.34 -22.55 -3.38
CA PRO A 49 -4.25 -21.54 -2.87
C PRO A 49 -3.53 -20.19 -3.00
N ALA A 50 -4.02 -19.32 -3.88
CA ALA A 50 -3.58 -17.94 -3.94
C ALA A 50 -3.64 -17.37 -2.52
N GLN A 51 -2.49 -16.98 -1.98
CA GLN A 51 -2.37 -16.55 -0.60
C GLN A 51 -3.18 -15.26 -0.45
N SER A 52 -4.38 -15.40 0.13
CA SER A 52 -5.29 -14.30 0.39
C SER A 52 -4.86 -13.65 1.70
N ALA A 53 -4.34 -12.44 1.64
CA ALA A 53 -3.90 -11.75 2.83
C ALA A 53 -5.09 -11.17 3.60
N ALA A 54 -5.03 -11.24 4.93
CA ALA A 54 -6.05 -10.69 5.79
C ALA A 54 -6.25 -9.18 5.55
N ALA A 55 -7.51 -8.74 5.56
CA ALA A 55 -7.85 -7.34 5.36
C ALA A 55 -7.21 -6.45 6.45
N LYS A 56 -6.49 -5.41 6.02
CA LYS A 56 -5.75 -4.47 6.85
C LYS A 56 -6.47 -3.13 6.95
N ASN A 57 -6.73 -2.67 8.17
CA ASN A 57 -7.23 -1.32 8.41
C ASN A 57 -6.14 -0.27 8.12
N TRP A 58 -6.54 0.89 7.61
CA TRP A 58 -5.65 2.02 7.38
C TRP A 58 -6.29 3.36 7.77
N GLY A 59 -5.43 4.33 8.08
CA GLY A 59 -5.84 5.63 8.60
C GLY A 59 -6.22 5.59 10.09
N ALA A 60 -6.79 6.66 10.64
CA ALA A 60 -7.19 7.88 9.96
C ALA A 60 -6.02 8.77 9.52
N TYR A 61 -6.07 9.23 8.26
CA TYR A 61 -5.14 10.22 7.72
C TYR A 61 -5.86 11.53 7.47
N TYR A 62 -5.17 12.64 7.73
CA TYR A 62 -5.73 13.98 7.67
C TYR A 62 -5.04 14.82 6.61
N ALA A 63 -5.80 15.71 5.98
CA ALA A 63 -5.22 16.79 5.19
C ALA A 63 -4.42 17.76 6.07
N PRO A 64 -3.47 18.50 5.49
CA PRO A 64 -2.89 19.68 6.15
C PRO A 64 -3.99 20.60 6.70
N GLY A 65 -3.79 21.10 7.92
CA GLY A 65 -4.82 21.88 8.63
C GLY A 65 -6.02 21.06 9.12
N LYS A 66 -6.00 19.73 8.97
CA LYS A 66 -7.01 18.77 9.47
C LYS A 66 -8.46 19.04 9.02
N ARG A 67 -8.62 19.72 7.88
CA ARG A 67 -9.93 20.06 7.29
C ARG A 67 -10.57 18.94 6.45
N ALA A 68 -9.89 17.82 6.31
CA ALA A 68 -10.41 16.61 5.69
C ALA A 68 -9.74 15.38 6.31
N LYS A 69 -10.41 14.22 6.25
CA LYS A 69 -9.93 12.95 6.82
C LYS A 69 -10.33 11.76 5.94
N ALA A 70 -9.48 10.74 5.86
CA ALA A 70 -9.82 9.46 5.24
C ALA A 70 -9.36 8.28 6.10
N LEU A 71 -10.12 7.20 6.08
CA LEU A 71 -9.83 5.92 6.73
C LEU A 71 -10.55 4.78 6.02
N GLY A 72 -10.09 3.54 6.21
CA GLY A 72 -10.72 2.40 5.59
C GLY A 72 -9.98 1.08 5.77
N VAL A 73 -10.22 0.17 4.84
CA VAL A 73 -9.70 -1.19 4.82
C VAL A 73 -9.06 -1.47 3.46
N LEU A 74 -7.98 -2.25 3.46
CA LEU A 74 -7.29 -2.72 2.27
C LEU A 74 -7.16 -4.24 2.36
N ALA A 75 -7.60 -4.96 1.34
CA ALA A 75 -7.41 -6.41 1.22
C ALA A 75 -6.67 -6.71 -0.08
N PHE A 76 -5.82 -7.71 -0.08
CA PHE A 76 -5.03 -8.09 -1.25
C PHE A 76 -4.90 -9.61 -1.35
N THR A 77 -4.73 -10.10 -2.58
CA THR A 77 -4.65 -11.53 -2.90
C THR A 77 -3.61 -11.77 -3.97
N GLY A 78 -3.05 -12.97 -4.00
CA GLY A 78 -2.18 -13.41 -5.09
C GLY A 78 -0.88 -12.60 -5.14
N GLU A 79 -0.24 -12.42 -3.99
CA GLU A 79 1.12 -11.89 -3.98
C GLU A 79 2.07 -13.04 -4.34
N ASP A 80 2.65 -12.98 -5.54
CA ASP A 80 3.68 -13.91 -6.01
C ASP A 80 5.05 -13.27 -5.82
N HIS A 81 5.98 -13.99 -5.19
CA HIS A 81 7.28 -13.47 -4.77
C HIS A 81 8.42 -13.86 -5.73
N GLU A 82 8.14 -14.50 -6.86
CA GLU A 82 9.19 -15.07 -7.70
C GLU A 82 9.90 -14.03 -8.61
N VAL A 83 9.19 -13.02 -9.14
CA VAL A 83 9.80 -11.98 -10.02
C VAL A 83 9.05 -10.65 -9.92
N ILE A 84 9.57 -9.71 -9.12
CA ILE A 84 8.96 -8.40 -8.74
C ILE A 84 7.56 -8.62 -8.15
N PRO A 85 7.44 -8.71 -6.81
CA PRO A 85 6.16 -9.03 -6.21
C PRO A 85 5.13 -7.96 -6.57
N THR A 86 3.98 -8.42 -7.06
CA THR A 86 2.76 -7.65 -7.18
C THR A 86 1.63 -8.48 -6.62
N ALA A 87 0.67 -7.83 -5.98
CA ALA A 87 -0.60 -8.50 -5.71
C ALA A 87 -1.42 -8.55 -7.00
N ASP A 88 -1.93 -9.73 -7.35
CA ASP A 88 -2.91 -9.92 -8.43
C ASP A 88 -4.07 -8.93 -8.30
N THR A 89 -4.53 -8.72 -7.06
CA THR A 89 -5.65 -7.83 -6.77
C THR A 89 -5.48 -7.14 -5.43
N VAL A 90 -5.73 -5.83 -5.42
CA VAL A 90 -5.88 -5.02 -4.20
C VAL A 90 -7.25 -4.35 -4.21
N ARG A 91 -8.08 -4.67 -3.20
CA ARG A 91 -9.35 -4.01 -2.94
C ARG A 91 -9.18 -2.97 -1.85
N ILE A 92 -9.53 -1.73 -2.16
CA ILE A 92 -9.48 -0.59 -1.24
C ILE A 92 -10.90 -0.11 -1.00
N SER A 93 -11.30 -0.05 0.26
CA SER A 93 -12.58 0.51 0.69
C SER A 93 -12.38 1.48 1.84
N GLY A 94 -13.28 2.44 1.99
CA GLY A 94 -13.15 3.42 3.05
C GLY A 94 -14.17 4.53 2.99
N LYS A 95 -13.87 5.57 3.77
CA LYS A 95 -14.66 6.79 3.88
C LYS A 95 -13.73 7.99 3.79
N VAL A 96 -14.16 9.00 3.05
CA VAL A 96 -13.59 10.35 3.09
C VAL A 96 -14.58 11.27 3.80
N TYR A 97 -14.05 12.19 4.59
CA TYR A 97 -14.80 13.17 5.36
C TYR A 97 -14.32 14.56 4.96
N ASP A 98 -15.25 15.43 4.60
CA ASP A 98 -15.06 16.87 4.71
C ASP A 98 -15.30 17.35 6.15
N LEU A 99 -14.26 17.97 6.73
CA LEU A 99 -14.32 18.54 8.07
C LEU A 99 -14.34 20.07 8.03
N SER A 100 -14.50 20.65 6.84
CA SER A 100 -14.54 22.08 6.63
C SER A 100 -15.96 22.62 6.60
N ARG A 101 -16.25 23.66 7.39
CA ARG A 101 -17.52 24.42 7.30
C ARG A 101 -17.53 25.47 6.18
N SER A 102 -16.53 25.47 5.30
CA SER A 102 -16.35 26.48 4.25
C SER A 102 -16.57 25.90 2.84
N SER A 103 -16.30 26.68 1.80
CA SER A 103 -16.38 26.27 0.39
C SER A 103 -15.32 25.25 -0.09
N SER A 104 -14.63 24.59 0.84
CA SER A 104 -13.62 23.58 0.53
C SER A 104 -14.19 22.19 0.80
N CYS A 105 -13.78 21.22 0.01
CA CYS A 105 -14.18 19.83 0.09
C CYS A 105 -12.99 18.96 0.50
N GLY A 106 -13.28 17.80 1.09
CA GLY A 106 -12.30 16.75 1.35
C GLY A 106 -12.02 15.89 0.13
N TRP A 107 -10.73 15.64 -0.12
CA TRP A 107 -10.26 14.72 -1.14
C TRP A 107 -9.49 13.56 -0.51
N ALA A 108 -9.75 12.34 -0.97
CA ALA A 108 -8.87 11.19 -0.82
C ALA A 108 -8.31 10.83 -2.21
N VAL A 109 -7.01 11.04 -2.40
CA VAL A 109 -6.31 10.75 -3.65
C VAL A 109 -5.42 9.54 -3.44
N PHE A 110 -5.62 8.53 -4.26
CA PHE A 110 -4.80 7.33 -4.30
C PHE A 110 -3.87 7.39 -5.50
N ARG A 111 -2.59 7.11 -5.27
CA ARG A 111 -1.62 6.81 -6.32
C ARG A 111 -1.37 5.31 -6.30
N ILE A 112 -1.66 4.66 -7.41
CA ILE A 112 -1.63 3.20 -7.53
C ILE A 112 -0.59 2.88 -8.59
N THR A 113 0.55 2.36 -8.15
CA THR A 113 1.61 1.85 -9.00
C THR A 113 1.29 0.39 -9.32
N TYR A 114 1.25 0.06 -10.60
CA TYR A 114 0.90 -1.27 -11.09
C TYR A 114 1.94 -1.75 -12.10
N ARG A 115 2.05 -3.06 -12.29
CA ARG A 115 2.87 -3.66 -13.33
C ARG A 115 2.09 -3.72 -14.63
N ASP A 116 2.67 -3.21 -15.71
CA ASP A 116 2.10 -3.37 -17.04
C ASP A 116 2.62 -4.63 -17.76
N ASP A 117 2.10 -4.88 -18.96
CA ASP A 117 2.46 -6.00 -19.82
C ASP A 117 3.94 -6.03 -20.23
N THR A 118 4.61 -4.87 -20.22
CA THR A 118 6.05 -4.74 -20.48
C THR A 118 6.91 -4.91 -19.23
N GLY A 119 6.30 -5.10 -18.05
CA GLY A 119 7.01 -5.22 -16.77
C GLY A 119 7.45 -3.89 -16.18
N ASN A 120 7.02 -2.75 -16.76
CA ASN A 120 7.26 -1.43 -16.17
C ASN A 120 6.30 -1.19 -15.00
N LEU A 121 6.61 -0.18 -14.19
CA LEU A 121 5.82 0.20 -13.01
C LEU A 121 5.20 1.60 -13.15
N PRO A 122 4.28 1.83 -14.11
CA PRO A 122 3.53 3.07 -14.19
C PRO A 122 2.62 3.25 -12.97
N PHE A 123 2.09 4.47 -12.80
CA PHE A 123 1.08 4.76 -11.79
C PHE A 123 -0.14 5.48 -12.38
N LYS A 124 -1.28 5.30 -11.72
CA LYS A 124 -2.52 6.03 -11.99
C LYS A 124 -3.09 6.64 -10.72
N HIS A 125 -3.87 7.71 -10.88
CA HIS A 125 -4.58 8.34 -9.79
C HIS A 125 -6.06 7.90 -9.73
N ARG A 126 -6.54 7.64 -8.52
CA ARG A 126 -7.97 7.50 -8.20
C ARG A 126 -8.32 8.54 -7.14
N SER A 127 -9.28 9.43 -7.41
CA SER A 127 -9.62 10.53 -6.49
C SER A 127 -11.08 10.46 -6.06
N ILE A 128 -11.33 10.56 -4.77
CA ILE A 128 -12.66 10.59 -4.18
C ILE A 128 -12.89 11.96 -3.54
N LEU A 129 -13.96 12.64 -3.97
CA LEU A 129 -14.38 13.95 -3.48
C LEU A 129 -15.59 13.81 -2.56
N ASP A 130 -15.51 14.46 -1.41
CA ASP A 130 -16.63 14.73 -0.50
C ASP A 130 -16.69 16.21 -0.14
N CYS A 131 -17.85 16.82 -0.28
CA CYS A 131 -18.11 18.24 0.05
C CYS A 131 -19.20 18.37 1.14
N SER A 132 -19.60 17.25 1.74
CA SER A 132 -20.70 17.20 2.70
C SER A 132 -20.12 17.33 4.09
N TYR A 133 -20.08 18.55 4.63
CA TYR A 133 -19.52 18.81 5.95
C TYR A 133 -20.07 17.83 7.01
N GLY A 134 -19.16 17.09 7.65
CA GLY A 134 -19.46 16.14 8.72
C GLY A 134 -20.08 14.80 8.28
N SER A 135 -20.54 14.67 7.03
CA SER A 135 -21.16 13.46 6.50
C SER A 135 -20.22 12.73 5.55
N PRO A 136 -19.69 11.56 5.92
CA PRO A 136 -18.70 10.89 5.08
C PRO A 136 -19.26 10.35 3.77
N LYS A 137 -18.43 10.39 2.74
CA LYS A 137 -18.66 9.62 1.51
C LYS A 137 -17.89 8.31 1.54
N SER A 138 -18.64 7.21 1.44
CA SER A 138 -18.07 5.87 1.29
C SER A 138 -17.54 5.64 -0.13
N PHE A 139 -16.51 4.82 -0.26
CA PHE A 139 -15.99 4.36 -1.54
C PHE A 139 -15.47 2.93 -1.43
N SER A 140 -15.44 2.24 -2.56
CA SER A 140 -14.78 0.94 -2.72
C SER A 140 -14.34 0.82 -4.18
N PHE A 141 -13.12 0.36 -4.41
CA PHE A 141 -12.61 0.02 -5.73
C PHE A 141 -11.53 -1.05 -5.65
N THR A 142 -11.28 -1.68 -6.79
CA THR A 142 -10.29 -2.75 -6.94
C THR A 142 -9.27 -2.34 -8.00
N SER A 143 -8.03 -2.78 -7.86
CA SER A 143 -6.97 -2.64 -8.85
C SER A 143 -6.18 -3.94 -8.95
N HIS A 144 -5.65 -4.21 -10.13
CA HIS A 144 -4.90 -5.41 -10.45
C HIS A 144 -3.41 -5.11 -10.62
N ASP A 145 -2.60 -6.15 -10.51
CA ASP A 145 -1.14 -6.11 -10.74
C ASP A 145 -0.45 -5.03 -9.91
N VAL A 146 -0.88 -4.89 -8.66
CA VAL A 146 -0.54 -3.73 -7.83
C VAL A 146 0.79 -3.95 -7.15
N TYR A 147 1.73 -3.05 -7.44
CA TYR A 147 3.02 -2.98 -6.75
C TYR A 147 2.93 -2.12 -5.48
N GLN A 148 2.26 -0.96 -5.56
CA GLN A 148 2.19 -0.02 -4.46
C GLN A 148 0.87 0.76 -4.47
N VAL A 149 0.32 0.98 -3.27
CA VAL A 149 -0.81 1.90 -3.05
C VAL A 149 -0.39 2.96 -2.06
N GLU A 150 -0.53 4.21 -2.47
CA GLU A 150 -0.30 5.38 -1.65
C GLU A 150 -1.54 6.25 -1.58
N LEU A 151 -1.69 6.97 -0.47
CA LEU A 151 -2.80 7.87 -0.19
C LEU A 151 -2.31 9.26 0.18
N LYS A 152 -2.99 10.27 -0.34
CA LYS A 152 -2.94 11.64 0.16
C LYS A 152 -4.35 12.15 0.43
N VAL A 153 -4.48 12.89 1.53
CA VAL A 153 -5.73 13.56 1.89
C VAL A 153 -5.53 15.05 1.75
N CYS A 154 -6.46 15.73 1.07
CA CYS A 154 -6.39 17.18 0.84
C CYS A 154 -7.72 17.84 1.20
N SER A 155 -7.69 19.15 1.45
CA SER A 155 -8.88 19.98 1.60
C SER A 155 -8.72 21.18 0.68
N GLU A 156 -9.53 21.25 -0.37
CA GLU A 156 -9.40 22.22 -1.46
C GLU A 156 -10.78 22.68 -1.94
N ARG A 157 -10.86 23.77 -2.72
CA ARG A 157 -12.14 24.21 -3.31
C ARG A 157 -12.77 23.11 -4.16
N LYS A 158 -14.10 23.12 -4.25
CA LYS A 158 -14.85 22.20 -5.11
C LYS A 158 -14.38 22.31 -6.57
N ALA A 159 -13.95 21.20 -7.13
CA ALA A 159 -13.51 21.08 -8.52
C ALA A 159 -13.80 19.66 -9.04
N SER A 160 -13.74 19.47 -10.35
CA SER A 160 -13.91 18.15 -10.98
C SER A 160 -12.68 17.23 -10.78
N LYS A 161 -11.52 17.81 -10.48
CA LYS A 161 -10.26 17.12 -10.21
C LYS A 161 -9.52 17.79 -9.04
N PRO A 162 -8.69 17.06 -8.28
CA PRO A 162 -7.81 17.66 -7.29
C PRO A 162 -6.79 18.60 -7.96
N SER A 163 -6.27 19.57 -7.21
CA SER A 163 -5.20 20.43 -7.70
C SER A 163 -3.91 19.65 -7.98
N LEU A 164 -3.01 20.24 -8.77
CA LEU A 164 -1.66 19.68 -8.97
C LEU A 164 -0.89 19.55 -7.65
N ASN A 165 -1.11 20.45 -6.69
CA ASN A 165 -0.54 20.33 -5.36
C ASN A 165 -1.06 19.08 -4.65
N CYS A 166 -2.35 18.77 -4.75
CA CYS A 166 -2.91 17.54 -4.21
C CYS A 166 -2.53 16.28 -5.00
N LEU A 167 -2.18 16.39 -6.27
CA LEU A 167 -1.75 15.23 -7.08
C LEU A 167 -0.24 14.95 -7.02
N TYR A 168 0.61 15.94 -6.76
CA TYR A 168 2.06 15.73 -6.96
C TYR A 168 2.94 16.29 -5.85
N ALA A 169 2.51 17.30 -5.10
CA ALA A 169 3.33 17.91 -4.05
C ALA A 169 3.18 17.20 -2.69
N GLY A 170 4.13 17.43 -1.78
CA GLY A 170 4.05 16.94 -0.40
C GLY A 170 4.19 15.43 -0.24
N SER A 171 3.92 14.93 0.97
CA SER A 171 4.15 13.53 1.32
C SER A 171 2.93 12.65 1.12
N TRP A 172 3.18 11.43 0.67
CA TRP A 172 2.21 10.37 0.51
C TRP A 172 2.27 9.38 1.68
N LYS A 173 1.16 8.71 1.97
CA LYS A 173 1.09 7.62 2.95
C LYS A 173 1.02 6.30 2.21
N THR A 174 2.05 5.47 2.36
CA THR A 174 2.05 4.11 1.80
C THR A 174 1.06 3.24 2.56
N LEU A 175 0.03 2.76 1.87
CA LEU A 175 -0.98 1.84 2.43
C LEU A 175 -0.56 0.39 2.20
N TYR A 176 -0.02 0.13 1.01
CA TYR A 176 0.45 -1.15 0.54
C TYR A 176 1.73 -0.96 -0.30
N LEU A 177 2.66 -1.88 -0.15
CA LEU A 177 3.86 -2.02 -0.97
C LEU A 177 4.14 -3.52 -1.00
N SER A 178 4.22 -4.09 -2.21
CA SER A 178 4.58 -5.50 -2.37
C SER A 178 5.99 -5.75 -1.86
N LYS A 179 6.21 -6.92 -1.25
CA LYS A 179 7.49 -7.26 -0.61
C LYS A 179 8.11 -8.53 -1.13
#